data_AF-A0A1J4L4P9-F1
#
_entry.id   AF-A0A1J4L4P9-F1
#
_cell.length_a   1.000
_cell.length_b   1.000
_cell.length_c   1.000
_cell.angle_alpha   90.00
_cell.angle_beta   90.00
_cell.angle_gamma   90.00
#
_symmetry.space_group_name_H-M   'P 1'
#
loop_
_entity.id
_entity.type
_entity.pdbx_description
1 polymer ?
#
loop_
_entity_poly.entity_id
_entity_poly.type
_entity_poly.pdbx_seq_one_letter_code
_entity_poly.pdbx_strand_id
1 'polypeptide(L)'
;MAAPGLSDAEVNLISDYYKVSQQQINYNGFLLDLDQYVIPLYESLKEHLNKPSEQHPETTNVVRRFKSLLMDQRTAPEDLFVRYDSLKCGTVLKTRLASILESLGFRLTPVEEQCLNEDFQDSRLPEMFNYRKFCQQLNEMQLTVQDLSQIRTKPINANVQDREVATLVNSIRERIQERRKRVREPFSDFQPGAGIPSSDFRRALNSFGLVIKENDILKILKYYRFNRQGDVDWDSFCNDVETSKTVQFQSKIFAFFLC
;
A
#
# COMPACT_ATOMS: atom_id res chain seq x y z
N MET A 1 -25.40 -10.88 -8.22
CA MET A 1 -26.26 -11.73 -9.05
C MET A 1 -26.27 -13.12 -8.45
N ALA A 2 -27.44 -13.64 -8.09
CA ALA A 2 -27.59 -15.05 -7.72
C ALA A 2 -27.00 -15.92 -8.84
N ALA A 3 -26.43 -17.08 -8.49
CA ALA A 3 -26.05 -18.07 -9.51
C ALA A 3 -27.23 -18.25 -10.48
N PRO A 4 -27.02 -18.28 -11.80
CA PRO A 4 -28.13 -18.50 -12.73
C PRO A 4 -28.80 -19.81 -12.30
N GLY A 5 -30.06 -19.70 -11.88
CA GLY A 5 -30.86 -20.87 -11.55
C GLY A 5 -30.99 -21.76 -12.78
N LEU A 6 -31.22 -23.05 -12.56
CA LEU A 6 -31.52 -23.98 -13.64
C LEU A 6 -32.66 -23.41 -14.51
N SER A 7 -32.50 -23.46 -15.82
CA SER A 7 -33.55 -23.09 -16.77
C SER A 7 -34.69 -24.08 -16.71
N ASP A 8 -35.90 -23.66 -17.10
CA ASP A 8 -37.07 -24.54 -17.13
C ASP A 8 -36.84 -25.79 -18.00
N ALA A 9 -36.04 -25.67 -19.08
CA ALA A 9 -35.67 -26.79 -19.93
C ALA A 9 -34.80 -27.83 -19.19
N GLU A 10 -33.84 -27.37 -18.39
CA GLU A 10 -32.98 -28.25 -17.59
C GLU A 10 -33.76 -28.91 -16.44
N VAL A 11 -34.66 -28.16 -15.78
CA VAL A 11 -35.53 -28.71 -14.75
C VAL A 11 -36.47 -29.78 -15.32
N ASN A 12 -37.03 -29.54 -16.50
CA ASN A 12 -37.89 -30.51 -17.18
C ASN A 12 -37.11 -31.77 -17.57
N LEU A 13 -35.88 -31.62 -18.09
CA LEU A 13 -35.03 -32.75 -18.45
C LEU A 13 -34.72 -33.65 -17.25
N ILE A 14 -34.34 -33.04 -16.11
CA ILE A 14 -34.07 -33.76 -14.86
C ILE A 14 -35.37 -34.43 -14.36
N SER A 15 -36.48 -33.69 -14.37
CA SER A 15 -37.78 -34.19 -13.91
C SER A 15 -38.27 -35.39 -14.73
N ASP A 16 -38.07 -35.35 -16.05
CA ASP A 16 -38.43 -36.44 -16.96
C ASP A 16 -37.53 -37.67 -16.77
N TYR A 17 -36.23 -37.46 -16.51
CA TYR A 17 -35.29 -38.56 -16.26
C TYR A 17 -35.67 -39.39 -15.04
N TYR A 18 -36.11 -38.74 -13.96
CA TYR A 18 -36.53 -39.42 -12.73
C TYR A 18 -38.03 -39.76 -12.69
N LYS A 19 -38.77 -39.56 -13.78
CA LYS A 19 -40.23 -39.76 -13.80
C LYS A 19 -40.60 -41.23 -13.70
N VAL A 20 -41.53 -41.55 -12.81
CA VAL A 20 -42.09 -42.90 -12.64
C VAL A 20 -43.48 -42.98 -13.27
N SER A 21 -44.27 -41.92 -13.16
CA SER A 21 -45.59 -41.79 -13.78
C SER A 21 -45.93 -40.33 -14.04
N GLN A 22 -47.11 -40.03 -14.60
CA GLN A 22 -47.50 -38.65 -14.96
C GLN A 22 -47.46 -37.66 -13.78
N GLN A 23 -47.54 -38.14 -12.53
CA GLN A 23 -47.54 -37.28 -11.33
C GLN A 23 -46.49 -37.71 -10.28
N GLN A 24 -45.60 -38.66 -10.59
CA GLN A 24 -44.64 -39.18 -9.61
C GLN A 24 -43.23 -39.19 -10.17
N ILE A 25 -42.28 -38.75 -9.33
CA ILE A 25 -40.85 -38.71 -9.61
C ILE A 25 -40.15 -39.60 -8.57
N ASN A 26 -39.15 -40.35 -9.00
CA ASN A 26 -38.28 -41.18 -8.17
C ASN A 26 -37.31 -40.29 -7.39
N TYR A 27 -37.80 -39.69 -6.33
CA TYR A 27 -37.02 -38.83 -5.44
C TYR A 27 -35.82 -39.57 -4.81
N ASN A 28 -36.00 -40.85 -4.45
CA ASN A 28 -34.91 -41.63 -3.84
C ASN A 28 -33.77 -41.90 -4.82
N GLY A 29 -34.09 -42.21 -6.09
CA GLY A 29 -33.06 -42.36 -7.13
C GLY A 29 -32.30 -41.06 -7.39
N PHE A 30 -33.02 -39.94 -7.43
CA PHE A 30 -32.40 -38.62 -7.55
C PHE A 30 -31.44 -38.31 -6.39
N LEU A 31 -31.85 -38.58 -5.14
CA LEU A 31 -30.97 -38.39 -3.99
C LEU A 31 -29.73 -39.28 -4.03
N LEU A 32 -29.88 -40.55 -4.42
CA LEU A 32 -28.75 -41.47 -4.55
C LEU A 32 -27.75 -40.98 -5.60
N ASP A 33 -28.24 -40.52 -6.75
CA ASP A 33 -27.38 -39.97 -7.80
C ASP A 33 -26.72 -38.64 -7.39
N LEU A 34 -27.43 -37.80 -6.63
CA LEU A 34 -26.85 -36.60 -6.05
C LEU A 34 -25.69 -36.95 -5.11
N ASP A 35 -25.90 -37.87 -4.16
CA ASP A 35 -24.90 -38.29 -3.19
C ASP A 35 -23.71 -38.98 -3.87
N GLN A 36 -23.95 -39.79 -4.90
CA GLN A 36 -22.92 -40.56 -5.57
C GLN A 36 -22.07 -39.74 -6.55
N TYR A 37 -22.69 -38.79 -7.27
CA TYR A 37 -22.03 -38.12 -8.39
C TYR A 37 -21.91 -36.61 -8.20
N VAL A 38 -22.95 -35.94 -7.71
CA VAL A 38 -23.01 -34.48 -7.67
C VAL A 38 -22.30 -33.92 -6.44
N ILE A 39 -22.50 -34.50 -5.26
CA ILE A 39 -21.85 -34.05 -4.02
C ILE A 39 -20.32 -34.20 -4.08
N PRO A 40 -19.74 -35.34 -4.50
CA PRO A 40 -18.30 -35.48 -4.60
C PRO A 40 -17.69 -34.53 -5.64
N LEU A 41 -18.39 -34.31 -6.76
CA LEU A 41 -17.97 -33.35 -7.78
C LEU A 41 -18.04 -31.91 -7.23
N TYR A 42 -19.10 -31.57 -6.50
CA TYR A 42 -19.25 -30.26 -5.86
C TYR A 42 -18.18 -30.01 -4.80
N GLU A 43 -17.93 -30.97 -3.90
CA GLU A 43 -16.88 -30.85 -2.89
C GLU A 43 -15.49 -30.81 -3.55
N SER A 44 -15.23 -31.59 -4.60
CA SER A 44 -13.97 -31.51 -5.35
C SER A 44 -13.79 -30.15 -6.05
N LEU A 45 -14.84 -29.60 -6.66
CA LEU A 45 -14.80 -28.27 -7.28
C LEU A 45 -14.59 -27.18 -6.24
N LYS A 46 -15.26 -27.28 -5.10
CA LYS A 46 -15.13 -26.38 -3.96
C LYS A 46 -13.73 -26.46 -3.34
N GLU A 47 -13.14 -27.65 -3.25
CA GLU A 47 -11.74 -27.84 -2.84
C GLU A 47 -10.76 -27.25 -3.86
N HIS A 48 -11.01 -27.34 -5.16
CA HIS A 48 -10.17 -26.68 -6.17
C HIS A 48 -10.31 -25.16 -6.17
N LEU A 49 -11.50 -24.63 -5.84
CA LEU A 49 -11.74 -23.20 -5.64
C LEU A 49 -11.13 -22.68 -4.33
N ASN A 50 -10.90 -23.55 -3.35
CA ASN A 50 -10.34 -23.26 -2.03
C ASN A 50 -8.93 -23.82 -1.82
N LYS A 51 -8.27 -24.37 -2.85
CA LYS A 51 -6.86 -24.75 -2.76
C LYS A 51 -6.09 -23.47 -2.45
N PRO A 52 -5.25 -23.44 -1.40
CA PRO A 52 -4.28 -22.37 -1.28
C PRO A 52 -3.37 -22.51 -2.49
N SER A 53 -3.60 -21.71 -3.53
CA SER A 53 -2.52 -21.35 -4.44
C SER A 53 -1.40 -20.88 -3.52
N GLU A 54 -0.19 -21.44 -3.64
CA GLU A 54 0.98 -20.83 -3.01
C GLU A 54 1.02 -19.40 -3.54
N GLN A 55 0.52 -18.47 -2.74
CA GLN A 55 0.48 -17.07 -3.11
C GLN A 55 1.92 -16.62 -3.33
N HIS A 56 2.10 -15.71 -4.27
CA HIS A 56 3.42 -15.18 -4.54
C HIS A 56 4.02 -14.58 -3.25
N PRO A 57 5.32 -14.81 -2.95
CA PRO A 57 5.98 -14.21 -1.80
C PRO A 57 5.84 -12.68 -1.76
N GLU A 58 5.87 -12.04 -2.92
CA GLU A 58 5.65 -10.61 -3.15
C GLU A 58 4.27 -10.18 -2.64
N THR A 59 3.22 -10.95 -2.93
CA THR A 59 1.86 -10.68 -2.46
C THR A 59 1.80 -10.66 -0.95
N THR A 60 2.42 -11.64 -0.28
CA THR A 60 2.47 -11.68 1.18
C THR A 60 3.16 -10.44 1.76
N ASN A 61 4.26 -10.02 1.15
CA ASN A 61 4.99 -8.81 1.56
C ASN A 61 4.17 -7.53 1.35
N VAL A 62 3.44 -7.44 0.24
CA VAL A 62 2.57 -6.30 -0.07
C VAL A 62 1.40 -6.22 0.90
N VAL A 63 0.68 -7.33 1.12
CA VAL A 63 -0.45 -7.38 2.06
C VAL A 63 0.01 -6.96 3.47
N ARG A 64 1.19 -7.42 3.90
CA ARG A 64 1.80 -7.01 5.18
C ARG A 64 2.06 -5.52 5.25
N ARG A 65 2.81 -4.97 4.29
CA ARG A 65 3.14 -3.54 4.25
C ARG A 65 1.88 -2.67 4.18
N PHE A 66 0.88 -3.11 3.40
CA PHE A 66 -0.35 -2.37 3.19
C PHE A 66 -1.27 -2.42 4.42
N LYS A 67 -1.39 -3.58 5.07
CA LYS A 67 -2.09 -3.71 6.36
C LYS A 67 -1.51 -2.76 7.41
N SER A 68 -0.18 -2.69 7.48
CA SER A 68 0.48 -1.79 8.43
C SER A 68 0.17 -0.31 8.15
N LEU A 69 0.09 0.10 6.88
CA LEU A 69 -0.33 1.45 6.48
C LEU A 69 -1.79 1.74 6.86
N LEU A 70 -2.71 0.82 6.57
CA LEU A 70 -4.13 0.97 6.91
C LEU A 70 -4.35 1.13 8.41
N MET A 71 -3.59 0.39 9.23
CA MET A 71 -3.62 0.54 10.69
C MET A 71 -3.10 1.90 11.16
N ASP A 72 -2.04 2.42 10.52
CA ASP A 72 -1.49 3.75 10.82
C ASP A 72 -2.51 4.86 10.49
N GLN A 73 -3.15 4.76 9.34
CA GLN A 73 -4.16 5.72 8.87
C GLN A 73 -5.57 5.46 9.43
N ARG A 74 -5.76 4.43 10.28
CA ARG A 74 -7.05 4.01 10.85
C ARG A 74 -8.16 3.86 9.80
N THR A 75 -7.79 3.32 8.64
CA THR A 75 -8.69 3.18 7.48
C THR A 75 -9.04 1.71 7.29
N ALA A 76 -10.32 1.41 7.10
CA ALA A 76 -10.75 0.06 6.76
C ALA A 76 -10.42 -0.24 5.28
N PRO A 77 -9.96 -1.45 4.93
CA PRO A 77 -9.59 -1.77 3.56
C PRO A 77 -10.76 -1.63 2.58
N GLU A 78 -11.98 -1.91 3.01
CA GLU A 78 -13.20 -1.84 2.19
C GLU A 78 -13.47 -0.41 1.70
N ASP A 79 -13.26 0.59 2.56
CA ASP A 79 -13.54 2.01 2.26
C ASP A 79 -12.79 2.52 1.04
N LEU A 80 -11.64 1.90 0.74
CA LEU A 80 -10.81 2.26 -0.40
C LEU A 80 -11.46 1.88 -1.74
N PHE A 81 -12.22 0.79 -1.77
CA PHE A 81 -12.78 0.22 -2.99
C PHE A 81 -14.24 0.61 -3.24
N VAL A 82 -14.99 1.02 -2.21
CA VAL A 82 -16.43 1.37 -2.31
C VAL A 82 -16.72 2.36 -3.45
N ARG A 83 -15.84 3.36 -3.65
CA ARG A 83 -16.01 4.38 -4.70
C ARG A 83 -15.72 3.90 -6.13
N TYR A 84 -15.12 2.73 -6.28
CA TYR A 84 -14.77 2.12 -7.58
C TYR A 84 -15.67 0.93 -7.95
N ASP A 85 -16.54 0.48 -7.04
CA ASP A 85 -17.49 -0.60 -7.25
C ASP A 85 -18.92 -0.16 -6.91
N SER A 86 -19.54 0.59 -7.84
CA SER A 86 -20.92 1.08 -7.67
C SER A 86 -21.94 -0.05 -7.60
N LEU A 87 -21.64 -1.22 -8.18
CA LEU A 87 -22.53 -2.38 -8.23
C LEU A 87 -22.36 -3.32 -7.02
N LYS A 88 -21.37 -3.05 -6.15
CA LYS A 88 -21.03 -3.85 -4.98
C LYS A 88 -20.80 -5.33 -5.33
N CYS A 89 -20.18 -5.59 -6.47
CA CYS A 89 -19.85 -6.94 -6.91
C CYS A 89 -18.60 -7.54 -6.24
N GLY A 90 -17.82 -6.72 -5.52
CA GLY A 90 -16.60 -7.15 -4.83
C GLY A 90 -15.38 -7.20 -5.75
N THR A 91 -15.44 -6.57 -6.93
CA THR A 91 -14.34 -6.54 -7.90
C THR A 91 -14.11 -5.15 -8.48
N VAL A 92 -12.88 -4.89 -8.94
CA VAL A 92 -12.48 -3.68 -9.69
C VAL A 92 -11.60 -4.07 -10.87
N LEU A 93 -11.48 -3.23 -11.90
CA LEU A 93 -10.55 -3.48 -13.01
C LEU A 93 -9.10 -3.55 -12.48
N LYS A 94 -8.33 -4.55 -12.93
CA LYS A 94 -6.90 -4.70 -12.57
C LYS A 94 -6.10 -3.43 -12.82
N THR A 95 -6.38 -2.73 -13.94
CA THR A 95 -5.73 -1.47 -14.33
C THR A 95 -5.96 -0.31 -13.36
N ARG A 96 -6.93 -0.42 -12.44
CA ARG A 96 -7.18 0.59 -11.41
C ARG A 96 -6.41 0.32 -10.13
N LEU A 97 -5.92 -0.90 -9.89
CA LEU A 97 -5.36 -1.32 -8.61
C LEU A 97 -4.26 -0.38 -8.13
N ALA A 98 -3.21 -0.16 -8.93
CA ALA A 98 -2.12 0.74 -8.56
C ALA A 98 -2.61 2.15 -8.18
N SER A 99 -3.49 2.75 -9.00
CA SER A 99 -4.02 4.10 -8.74
C SER A 99 -4.87 4.18 -7.46
N ILE A 100 -5.59 3.10 -7.14
CA ILE A 100 -6.40 3.01 -5.93
C ILE A 100 -5.48 2.98 -4.70
N LEU A 101 -4.46 2.12 -4.69
CA LEU A 101 -3.52 2.04 -3.57
C LEU A 101 -2.65 3.30 -3.43
N GLU A 102 -2.27 3.91 -4.56
CA GLU A 102 -1.50 5.15 -4.57
C GLU A 102 -2.28 6.34 -3.97
N SER A 103 -3.63 6.30 -3.99
CA SER A 103 -4.44 7.33 -3.34
C SER A 103 -4.25 7.38 -1.80
N LEU A 104 -3.74 6.31 -1.19
CA LEU A 104 -3.30 6.27 0.21
C LEU A 104 -1.78 6.45 0.37
N GLY A 105 -1.07 6.75 -0.72
CA GLY A 105 0.38 6.88 -0.76
C GLY A 105 1.13 5.56 -0.85
N PHE A 106 0.46 4.45 -1.19
CA PHE A 106 1.09 3.14 -1.34
C PHE A 106 1.45 2.86 -2.79
N ARG A 107 2.75 2.81 -3.10
CA ARG A 107 3.23 2.49 -4.46
C ARG A 107 3.65 1.02 -4.56
N LEU A 108 3.18 0.39 -5.63
CA LEU A 108 3.59 -0.94 -6.06
C LEU A 108 4.72 -0.84 -7.08
N THR A 109 5.62 -1.82 -7.05
CA THR A 109 6.47 -2.13 -8.20
C THR A 109 5.66 -2.92 -9.25
N PRO A 110 6.09 -2.94 -10.52
CA PRO A 110 5.38 -3.70 -11.56
C PRO A 110 5.24 -5.19 -11.24
N VAL A 111 6.25 -5.78 -10.59
CA VAL A 111 6.23 -7.19 -10.16
C VAL A 111 5.21 -7.40 -9.05
N GLU A 112 5.21 -6.54 -8.03
CA GLU A 112 4.23 -6.61 -6.93
C GLU A 112 2.78 -6.46 -7.44
N GLU A 113 2.54 -5.55 -8.40
CA GLU A 113 1.22 -5.38 -9.01
C GLU A 113 0.80 -6.60 -9.83
N GLN A 114 1.72 -7.18 -10.59
CA GLN A 114 1.44 -8.40 -11.36
C GLN A 114 1.06 -9.56 -10.43
N CYS A 115 1.87 -9.84 -9.41
CA CYS A 115 1.62 -10.92 -8.45
C CYS A 115 0.28 -10.75 -7.72
N LEU A 116 -0.03 -9.52 -7.28
CA LEU A 116 -1.34 -9.21 -6.69
C LEU A 116 -2.50 -9.50 -7.65
N ASN A 117 -2.36 -9.06 -8.90
CA ASN A 117 -3.40 -9.24 -9.92
C ASN A 117 -3.62 -10.71 -10.27
N GLU A 118 -2.58 -11.54 -10.20
CA GLU A 118 -2.67 -12.98 -10.40
C GLU A 118 -3.31 -13.67 -9.18
N ASP A 119 -2.84 -13.37 -7.97
CA ASP A 119 -3.31 -14.02 -6.73
C ASP A 119 -4.75 -13.66 -6.34
N PHE A 120 -5.22 -12.47 -6.72
CA PHE A 120 -6.58 -12.01 -6.44
C PHE A 120 -7.42 -11.81 -7.70
N GLN A 121 -7.10 -12.49 -8.80
CA GLN A 121 -7.93 -12.46 -10.00
C GLN A 121 -9.35 -13.00 -9.73
N ASP A 122 -10.37 -12.41 -10.35
CA ASP A 122 -11.70 -13.05 -10.37
C ASP A 122 -11.68 -14.28 -11.28
N SER A 123 -12.26 -15.39 -10.81
CA SER A 123 -12.24 -16.66 -11.54
C SER A 123 -13.06 -16.64 -12.84
N ARG A 124 -14.04 -15.74 -12.94
CA ARG A 124 -14.93 -15.63 -14.11
C ARG A 124 -14.51 -14.51 -15.06
N LEU A 125 -13.86 -13.48 -14.52
CA LEU A 125 -13.48 -12.27 -15.25
C LEU A 125 -11.98 -11.98 -15.03
N PRO A 126 -11.09 -12.50 -15.90
CA PRO A 126 -9.64 -12.38 -15.73
C PRO A 126 -9.09 -10.94 -15.68
N GLU A 127 -9.83 -9.98 -16.22
CA GLU A 127 -9.53 -8.54 -16.20
C GLU A 127 -9.88 -7.86 -14.87
N MET A 128 -10.59 -8.57 -13.98
CA MET A 128 -11.07 -8.05 -12.71
C MET A 128 -10.20 -8.56 -11.54
N PHE A 129 -9.92 -7.65 -10.62
CA PHE A 129 -9.29 -7.88 -9.33
C PHE A 129 -10.38 -8.04 -8.27
N ASN A 130 -10.39 -9.17 -7.58
CA ASN A 130 -11.30 -9.50 -6.50
C ASN A 130 -10.84 -8.86 -5.18
N TYR A 131 -11.16 -7.57 -5.03
CA TYR A 131 -10.79 -6.82 -3.83
C TYR A 131 -11.45 -7.36 -2.57
N ARG A 132 -12.58 -8.08 -2.67
CA ARG A 132 -13.23 -8.69 -1.50
C ARG A 132 -12.34 -9.75 -0.86
N LYS A 133 -11.73 -10.63 -1.65
CA LYS A 133 -10.73 -11.60 -1.18
C LYS A 133 -9.50 -10.91 -0.59
N PHE A 134 -9.01 -9.86 -1.26
CA PHE A 134 -7.89 -9.07 -0.78
C PHE A 134 -8.17 -8.40 0.58
N CYS A 135 -9.34 -7.76 0.73
CA CYS A 135 -9.76 -7.13 2.00
C CYS A 135 -9.92 -8.18 3.10
N GLN A 136 -10.49 -9.34 2.80
CA GLN A 136 -10.58 -10.44 3.75
C GLN A 136 -9.19 -10.85 4.25
N GLN A 137 -8.22 -11.06 3.35
CA GLN A 137 -6.86 -11.41 3.75
C GLN A 137 -6.18 -10.30 4.56
N LEU A 138 -6.40 -9.03 4.20
CA LEU A 138 -5.93 -7.90 5.02
C LEU A 138 -6.52 -7.93 6.43
N ASN A 139 -7.81 -8.24 6.57
CA ASN A 139 -8.48 -8.28 7.86
C ASN A 139 -8.00 -9.44 8.74
N GLU A 140 -7.76 -10.61 8.14
CA GLU A 140 -7.28 -11.81 8.82
C GLU A 140 -5.78 -11.78 9.12
N MET A 141 -5.00 -10.96 8.40
CA MET A 141 -3.55 -10.86 8.60
C MET A 141 -3.19 -10.30 9.97
N GLN A 142 -2.40 -11.07 10.72
CA GLN A 142 -1.79 -10.67 11.98
C GLN A 142 -0.40 -10.10 11.72
N LEU A 143 -0.17 -8.87 12.17
CA LEU A 143 1.13 -8.22 12.08
C LEU A 143 1.97 -8.51 13.32
N THR A 144 3.25 -8.77 13.10
CA THR A 144 4.25 -8.84 14.17
C THR A 144 4.70 -7.43 14.58
N VAL A 145 5.37 -7.35 15.74
CA VAL A 145 6.02 -6.09 16.19
C VAL A 145 7.05 -5.59 15.17
N GLN A 146 7.73 -6.51 14.46
CA GLN A 146 8.68 -6.18 13.41
C GLN A 146 7.98 -5.59 12.18
N ASP A 147 6.80 -6.06 11.82
CA ASP A 147 6.05 -5.56 10.65
C ASP A 147 5.51 -4.14 10.89
N LEU A 148 5.13 -3.84 12.13
CA LEU A 148 4.74 -2.49 12.56
C LEU A 148 5.94 -1.54 12.59
N SER A 149 7.13 -2.07 12.77
CA SER A 149 8.33 -1.28 12.87
C SER A 149 8.75 -0.73 11.50
N GLN A 150 8.70 -1.55 10.44
CA GLN A 150 9.05 -1.15 9.06
C GLN A 150 8.05 -0.20 8.36
N ILE A 151 7.01 0.27 9.05
CA ILE A 151 6.03 1.21 8.49
C ILE A 151 6.72 2.49 8.06
N ARG A 152 6.68 2.80 6.76
CA ARG A 152 7.05 4.13 6.26
C ARG A 152 6.03 5.17 6.68
N THR A 153 6.29 5.87 7.79
CA THR A 153 5.41 6.94 8.26
C THR A 153 5.69 8.21 7.47
N LYS A 154 4.92 8.52 6.41
CA LYS A 154 4.86 9.92 5.98
C LYS A 154 4.26 10.74 7.13
N PRO A 155 4.82 11.90 7.48
CA PRO A 155 4.29 12.69 8.57
C PRO A 155 2.84 13.12 8.27
N ILE A 156 1.96 12.90 9.26
CA ILE A 156 0.51 13.13 9.25
C ILE A 156 0.11 14.61 9.03
N ASN A 157 1.05 15.56 8.96
CA ASN A 157 0.77 17.00 8.98
C ASN A 157 1.41 17.80 7.83
N ALA A 158 1.24 17.35 6.58
CA ALA A 158 1.80 17.95 5.36
C ALA A 158 1.24 19.34 4.97
N ASN A 159 0.78 20.17 5.92
CA ASN A 159 0.25 21.51 5.59
C ASN A 159 0.53 22.61 6.64
N VAL A 160 0.91 22.28 7.89
CA VAL A 160 1.18 23.31 8.93
C VAL A 160 2.58 23.20 9.53
N GLN A 161 3.18 21.99 9.55
CA GLN A 161 4.57 21.79 10.02
C GLN A 161 5.64 22.08 8.95
N ASP A 162 5.24 22.20 7.69
CA ASP A 162 6.15 22.39 6.55
C ASP A 162 6.91 23.72 6.59
N ARG A 163 6.31 24.80 7.09
CA ARG A 163 6.96 26.12 7.01
C ARG A 163 8.19 26.22 7.91
N GLU A 164 8.11 25.73 9.14
CA GLU A 164 9.26 25.76 10.06
C GLU A 164 10.37 24.83 9.57
N VAL A 165 10.04 23.61 9.15
CA VAL A 165 11.03 22.68 8.62
C VAL A 165 11.64 23.21 7.32
N ALA A 166 10.85 23.80 6.42
CA ALA A 166 11.36 24.46 5.22
C ALA A 166 12.32 25.60 5.55
N THR A 167 12.03 26.42 6.57
CA THR A 167 12.98 27.46 7.01
C THR A 167 14.28 26.86 7.57
N LEU A 168 14.20 25.73 8.28
CA LEU A 168 15.38 25.02 8.77
C LEU A 168 16.20 24.41 7.64
N VAL A 169 15.55 23.75 6.68
CA VAL A 169 16.19 23.15 5.51
C VAL A 169 16.87 24.23 4.66
N ASN A 170 16.21 25.36 4.42
CA ASN A 170 16.81 26.53 3.75
C ASN A 170 18.06 27.03 4.50
N SER A 171 17.96 27.19 5.82
CA SER A 171 19.08 27.64 6.65
C SER A 171 20.24 26.64 6.69
N ILE A 172 19.95 25.33 6.61
CA ILE A 172 20.97 24.28 6.49
C ILE A 172 21.63 24.34 5.12
N ARG A 173 20.84 24.47 4.05
CA ARG A 173 21.34 24.62 2.67
C ARG A 173 22.34 25.77 2.57
N GLU A 174 21.97 26.96 3.03
CA GLU A 174 22.84 28.15 2.99
C GLU A 174 24.18 27.87 3.68
N ARG A 175 24.16 27.30 4.88
CA ARG A 175 25.38 27.00 5.62
C ARG A 175 26.24 25.90 4.99
N ILE A 176 25.63 24.91 4.33
CA ILE A 176 26.35 23.87 3.58
C ILE A 176 27.00 24.49 2.33
N GLN A 177 26.29 25.37 1.63
CA GLN A 177 26.80 26.09 0.45
C GLN A 177 27.95 27.03 0.80
N GLU A 178 27.85 27.80 1.89
CA GLU A 178 28.94 28.65 2.41
C GLU A 178 30.22 27.85 2.65
N ARG A 179 30.09 26.59 3.10
CA ARG A 179 31.21 25.68 3.36
C ARG A 179 31.62 24.86 2.14
N ARG A 180 30.97 25.04 0.99
CA ARG A 180 31.19 24.32 -0.27
C ARG A 180 31.14 22.79 -0.12
N LYS A 181 30.33 22.28 0.81
CA LYS A 181 30.13 20.84 1.03
C LYS A 181 28.99 20.31 0.15
N ARG A 182 29.02 19.03 -0.18
CA ARG A 182 27.91 18.34 -0.86
C ARG A 182 26.99 17.71 0.18
N VAL A 183 25.69 17.96 0.12
CA VAL A 183 24.76 17.46 1.14
C VAL A 183 24.71 15.93 1.18
N ARG A 184 24.90 15.26 0.04
CA ARG A 184 24.88 13.79 -0.04
C ARG A 184 26.17 13.11 0.40
N GLU A 185 27.28 13.85 0.53
CA GLU A 185 28.61 13.28 0.80
C GLU A 185 28.67 12.50 2.13
N PRO A 186 28.14 13.00 3.27
CA PRO A 186 28.12 12.21 4.51
C PRO A 186 27.21 10.98 4.50
N PHE A 187 26.42 10.81 3.43
CA PHE A 187 25.49 9.70 3.27
C PHE A 187 25.92 8.72 2.16
N SER A 188 27.15 8.85 1.64
CA SER A 188 27.65 8.04 0.52
C SER A 188 27.58 6.53 0.74
N ASP A 189 27.69 6.10 1.99
CA ASP A 189 27.73 4.68 2.37
C ASP A 189 26.32 4.07 2.51
N PHE A 190 25.26 4.89 2.38
CA PHE A 190 23.88 4.45 2.53
C PHE A 190 23.17 4.32 1.17
N GLN A 191 22.30 3.32 1.07
CA GLN A 191 21.52 3.06 -0.13
C GLN A 191 20.40 4.11 -0.28
N PRO A 192 20.26 4.79 -1.44
CA PRO A 192 19.16 5.71 -1.68
C PRO A 192 17.80 5.06 -1.48
N GLY A 193 16.88 5.77 -0.82
CA GLY A 193 15.57 5.24 -0.43
C GLY A 193 15.59 4.28 0.76
N ALA A 194 16.74 3.92 1.34
CA ALA A 194 16.79 3.24 2.63
C ALA A 194 16.80 4.28 3.77
N GLY A 195 16.03 4.02 4.84
CA GLY A 195 16.12 4.80 6.07
C GLY A 195 17.42 4.51 6.81
N ILE A 196 17.94 5.50 7.54
CA ILE A 196 19.12 5.33 8.37
C ILE A 196 18.80 5.62 9.85
N PRO A 197 19.51 5.00 10.81
CA PRO A 197 19.34 5.32 12.22
C PRO A 197 19.49 6.81 12.51
N SER A 198 18.65 7.35 13.41
CA SER A 198 18.73 8.77 13.81
C SER A 198 20.12 9.19 14.34
N SER A 199 20.87 8.26 14.94
CA SER A 199 22.26 8.46 15.37
C SER A 199 23.21 8.70 14.19
N ASP A 200 23.06 7.94 13.11
CA ASP A 200 23.87 8.10 11.91
C ASP A 200 23.51 9.39 11.17
N PHE A 201 22.21 9.72 11.11
CA PHE A 201 21.76 11.00 10.56
C PHE A 201 22.32 12.20 11.35
N ARG A 202 22.33 12.13 12.70
CA ARG A 202 22.96 13.16 13.55
C ARG A 202 24.46 13.28 13.30
N ARG A 203 25.16 12.14 13.14
CA ARG A 203 26.60 12.13 12.80
C ARG A 203 26.87 12.81 11.46
N ALA A 204 26.03 12.53 10.45
CA ALA A 204 26.09 13.17 9.15
C ALA A 204 25.82 14.68 9.23
N LEU A 205 24.81 15.14 9.99
CA LEU A 205 24.56 16.56 10.19
C LEU A 205 25.74 17.28 10.86
N ASN A 206 26.35 16.64 11.86
CA ASN A 206 27.50 17.20 12.56
C ASN A 206 28.75 17.27 11.67
N SER A 207 28.93 16.35 10.71
CA SER A 207 30.09 16.36 9.80
C SER A 207 30.10 17.56 8.84
N PHE A 208 28.94 18.19 8.61
CA PHE A 208 28.87 19.47 7.90
C PHE A 208 29.55 20.61 8.68
N GLY A 209 29.79 20.47 9.99
CA GLY A 209 30.35 21.54 10.83
C GLY A 209 29.32 22.63 11.11
N LEU A 210 28.06 22.22 11.28
CA LEU A 210 26.93 23.09 11.60
C LEU A 210 26.60 22.98 13.08
N VAL A 211 26.28 24.11 13.69
CA VAL A 211 25.71 24.15 15.04
C VAL A 211 24.21 24.31 14.90
N ILE A 212 23.47 23.21 15.03
CA ILE A 212 22.01 23.15 14.96
C ILE A 212 21.47 22.91 16.36
N LYS A 213 20.44 23.64 16.77
CA LYS A 213 19.83 23.45 18.10
C LYS A 213 19.16 22.07 18.17
N GLU A 214 19.23 21.43 19.33
CA GLU A 214 18.64 20.10 19.52
C GLU A 214 17.15 20.05 19.16
N ASN A 215 16.39 21.09 19.51
CA ASN A 215 14.98 21.20 19.13
C ASN A 215 14.76 21.20 17.60
N ASP A 216 15.66 21.82 16.84
CA ASP A 216 15.56 21.87 15.38
C ASP A 216 15.95 20.51 14.77
N ILE A 217 16.94 19.82 15.34
CA ILE A 217 17.27 18.44 14.97
C ILE A 217 16.05 17.52 15.22
N LEU A 218 15.42 17.62 16.38
CA LEU A 218 14.23 16.83 16.70
C LEU A 218 13.06 17.10 15.73
N LYS A 219 12.89 18.34 15.28
CA LYS A 219 11.90 18.69 14.24
C LYS A 219 12.22 18.02 12.91
N ILE A 220 13.47 18.07 12.47
CA ILE A 220 13.94 17.43 11.22
C ILE A 220 13.77 15.90 11.32
N LEU A 221 14.20 15.28 12.42
CA LEU A 221 14.05 13.84 12.65
C LEU A 221 12.58 13.40 12.63
N LYS A 222 11.69 14.21 13.20
CA LYS A 222 10.25 13.94 13.19
C LYS A 222 9.65 14.09 11.79
N TYR A 223 10.09 15.10 11.03
CA TYR A 223 9.57 15.39 9.70
C TYR A 223 10.03 14.34 8.68
N TYR A 224 11.32 14.01 8.66
CA TYR A 224 11.90 13.00 7.77
C TYR A 224 11.86 11.60 8.39
N ARG A 225 10.89 11.30 9.25
CA ARG A 225 10.80 9.98 9.89
C ARG A 225 10.56 8.91 8.82
N PHE A 226 11.51 8.01 8.64
CA PHE A 226 11.40 6.90 7.72
C PHE A 226 10.55 5.79 8.26
N ASN A 227 10.64 5.46 9.56
CA ASN A 227 9.87 4.35 10.13
C ASN A 227 9.54 4.50 11.62
N ARG A 228 8.84 3.51 12.20
CA ARG A 228 8.46 3.58 13.62
C ARG A 228 9.64 3.42 14.58
N GLN A 229 10.76 2.82 14.19
CA GLN A 229 12.02 2.82 14.96
C GLN A 229 12.62 4.21 15.12
N GLY A 230 12.23 5.16 14.27
CA GLY A 230 12.84 6.48 14.23
C GLY A 230 14.06 6.54 13.31
N ASP A 231 14.15 5.64 12.32
CA ASP A 231 15.05 5.84 11.20
C ASP A 231 14.60 7.07 10.39
N VAL A 232 15.50 7.61 9.59
CA VAL A 232 15.35 8.90 8.91
C VAL A 232 15.50 8.72 7.40
N ASP A 233 14.59 9.33 6.65
CA ASP A 233 14.60 9.40 5.20
C ASP A 233 15.59 10.48 4.74
N TRP A 234 16.86 10.09 4.76
CA TRP A 234 17.97 10.98 4.43
C TRP A 234 17.95 11.40 2.95
N ASP A 235 17.39 10.59 2.06
CA ASP A 235 17.34 10.87 0.62
C ASP A 235 16.33 11.99 0.34
N SER A 236 15.14 11.93 0.94
CA SER A 236 14.17 13.03 0.91
C SER A 236 14.73 14.31 1.52
N PHE A 237 15.45 14.21 2.64
CA PHE A 237 16.14 15.37 3.22
C PHE A 237 17.17 15.99 2.26
N CYS A 238 18.03 15.18 1.63
CA CYS A 238 19.01 15.68 0.67
C CYS A 238 18.35 16.35 -0.53
N ASN A 239 17.30 15.74 -1.07
CA ASN A 239 16.52 16.31 -2.17
C ASN A 239 15.91 17.67 -1.79
N ASP A 240 15.33 17.79 -0.61
CA ASP A 240 14.76 19.05 -0.13
C ASP A 240 15.84 20.12 0.08
N VAL A 241 17.01 19.76 0.63
CA VAL A 241 18.15 20.68 0.76
C VAL A 241 18.65 21.14 -0.62
N GLU A 242 18.70 20.25 -1.62
CA GLU A 242 19.16 20.52 -3.00
C GLU A 242 18.15 21.33 -3.84
N THR A 243 16.85 21.19 -3.58
CA THR A 243 15.77 21.87 -4.34
C THR A 243 15.23 23.13 -3.66
N SER A 244 15.50 23.32 -2.37
CA SER A 244 15.14 24.49 -1.57
C SER A 244 15.55 25.82 -2.23
N LYS A 245 14.58 26.69 -2.55
CA LYS A 245 14.84 27.99 -3.18
C LYS A 245 15.40 28.97 -2.14
N THR A 246 16.50 29.65 -2.48
CA THR A 246 16.96 30.80 -1.70
C THR A 246 15.87 31.86 -1.65
N VAL A 247 15.43 32.23 -0.45
CA VAL A 247 14.69 33.47 -0.27
C VAL A 247 15.71 34.57 -0.49
N GLN A 248 15.77 35.12 -1.71
CA GLN A 248 16.60 36.28 -2.01
C GLN A 248 16.12 37.44 -1.13
N PHE A 249 16.78 37.67 0.00
CA PHE A 249 16.73 38.97 0.65
C PHE A 249 17.34 39.95 -0.35
N GLN A 250 16.50 40.77 -0.97
CA GLN A 250 16.95 41.93 -1.73
C GLN A 250 17.60 42.90 -0.74
N SER A 251 18.91 42.74 -0.51
CA SER A 251 19.74 43.80 0.05
C SER A 251 19.90 44.88 -1.02
N LYS A 252 18.88 45.71 -1.19
CA LYS A 252 19.04 47.06 -1.73
C LYS A 252 18.94 48.03 -0.56
N ILE A 253 19.82 49.03 -0.60
CA ILE A 253 19.96 50.17 0.32
C ILE A 253 21.00 49.92 1.42
N PHE A 254 22.28 50.10 1.07
CA PHE A 254 23.21 50.95 1.81
C PHE A 254 24.39 51.29 0.89
N ALA A 255 24.18 52.23 -0.02
CA ALA A 255 25.24 52.97 -0.69
C ALA A 255 24.61 54.20 -1.36
N PHE A 256 24.39 55.26 -0.58
CA PHE A 256 24.39 56.67 -1.04
C PHE A 256 24.09 57.55 0.17
N PHE A 257 25.08 57.73 1.04
CA PHE A 257 25.24 58.92 1.88
C PHE A 257 26.68 58.91 2.38
N LEU A 258 27.60 59.47 1.59
CA LEU A 258 28.76 60.24 2.01
C LEU A 258 29.64 60.55 0.79
N CYS A 259 29.99 61.84 0.69
CA CYS A 259 30.78 62.55 -0.33
C CYS A 259 29.98 63.05 -1.54
#